data_AF-A0A9W7EW87-F1
#
_entry.id   AF-A0A9W7EW87-F1
#
_cell.length_a   1.000
_cell.length_b   1.000
_cell.length_c   1.000
_cell.angle_alpha   90.00
_cell.angle_beta   90.00
_cell.angle_gamma   90.00
#
_symmetry.space_group_name_H-M   'P 1'
#
loop_
_entity.id
_entity.type
_entity.pdbx_description
1 polymer ?
#
loop_
_entity_poly.entity_id
_entity_poly.type
_entity_poly.pdbx_seq_one_letter_code
_entity_poly.pdbx_strand_id
1 'polypeptide(L)'
;MFSTVPWWFLAACLICFPPRIGSLSFQTFRINAIPSTSSSSALATSVSSRRNFLAVTTAILPIAAFSAPSMAAYSLDAGEKVKKPSSVPEAYAKFTSARSELSSTIQEYDQITKGGGDNIRRYLGTVGTSSSIFGLKAVLKILQDSADDIGAFVDASEDFDRALVSADSSAYSSMFVEFSAAKGTKEDYYAKALVDIKNMYKCLDIMYNELKELQ
;
A
#
# COMPACT_ATOMS: atom_id res chain seq x y z
N MET A 1 -31.74 50.64 -4.01
CA MET A 1 -31.40 49.66 -5.07
C MET A 1 -30.54 50.35 -6.12
N PHE A 2 -29.23 50.33 -5.92
CA PHE A 2 -28.21 50.74 -6.87
C PHE A 2 -26.91 50.06 -6.46
N SER A 3 -26.31 49.29 -7.36
CA SER A 3 -24.85 49.26 -7.60
C SER A 3 -24.51 48.09 -8.51
N THR A 4 -24.46 48.40 -9.80
CA THR A 4 -23.65 47.77 -10.85
C THR A 4 -22.22 47.52 -10.39
N VAL A 5 -21.68 46.32 -10.61
CA VAL A 5 -20.24 46.03 -10.52
C VAL A 5 -19.72 45.64 -11.91
N PRO A 6 -18.64 46.24 -12.44
CA PRO A 6 -18.29 46.18 -13.86
C PRO A 6 -17.44 44.96 -14.24
N TRP A 7 -17.71 44.46 -15.44
CA TRP A 7 -16.95 43.46 -16.20
C TRP A 7 -15.67 44.02 -16.83
N TRP A 8 -14.62 44.36 -16.08
CA TRP A 8 -13.31 44.64 -16.68
C TRP A 8 -12.19 44.34 -15.67
N PHE A 9 -11.55 43.17 -15.79
CA PHE A 9 -10.10 43.01 -15.58
C PHE A 9 -9.68 41.64 -16.13
N LEU A 10 -9.71 41.54 -17.46
CA LEU A 10 -8.98 40.56 -18.24
C LEU A 10 -7.72 41.30 -18.75
N ALA A 11 -6.58 41.07 -18.11
CA ALA A 11 -5.26 41.46 -18.60
C ALA A 11 -4.27 40.42 -18.06
N ALA A 12 -3.97 39.39 -18.86
CA ALA A 12 -2.84 39.40 -19.78
C ALA A 12 -1.51 39.62 -19.04
N CYS A 13 -0.91 38.54 -18.54
CA CYS A 13 0.53 38.49 -18.26
C CYS A 13 1.11 37.25 -18.93
N LEU A 14 1.30 37.36 -20.24
CA LEU A 14 2.18 36.52 -21.06
C LEU A 14 3.62 36.76 -20.60
N ILE A 15 4.12 35.93 -19.70
CA ILE A 15 5.55 35.88 -19.40
C ILE A 15 6.17 34.80 -20.29
N CYS A 16 6.82 35.27 -21.36
CA CYS A 16 7.77 34.50 -22.15
C CYS A 16 8.94 34.06 -21.26
N PHE A 17 9.08 32.75 -21.05
CA PHE A 17 10.30 32.15 -20.50
C PHE A 17 10.89 31.19 -21.54
N PRO A 18 12.06 31.49 -22.13
CA PRO A 18 12.78 30.52 -22.94
C PRO A 18 13.56 29.54 -22.04
N PRO A 19 13.48 28.21 -22.23
CA PRO A 19 14.46 27.32 -21.63
C PRO A 19 15.75 27.32 -22.45
N ARG A 20 16.80 27.80 -21.77
CA ARG A 20 18.21 27.79 -22.13
C ARG A 20 18.68 26.35 -22.35
N ILE A 21 19.15 26.06 -23.56
CA ILE A 21 19.89 24.85 -23.93
C ILE A 21 21.20 24.85 -23.13
N GLY A 22 21.31 23.92 -22.17
CA GLY A 22 22.46 23.74 -21.30
C GLY A 22 22.99 22.31 -21.37
N SER A 23 23.94 22.11 -22.28
CA SER A 23 25.09 21.19 -22.22
C SER A 23 24.97 19.96 -21.31
N LEU A 24 24.70 18.80 -21.93
CA LEU A 24 24.98 17.47 -21.39
C LEU A 24 26.49 17.33 -21.13
N SER A 25 26.88 17.30 -19.86
CA SER A 25 28.21 16.83 -19.45
C SER A 25 28.07 15.41 -18.92
N PHE A 26 28.57 14.46 -19.71
CA PHE A 26 28.77 13.07 -19.33
C PHE A 26 29.72 13.01 -18.12
N GLN A 27 29.19 12.69 -16.94
CA GLN A 27 30.03 12.22 -15.83
C GLN A 27 30.06 10.70 -15.84
N THR A 28 31.25 10.20 -16.13
CA THR A 28 31.63 8.79 -16.14
C THR A 28 31.45 8.20 -14.74
N PHE A 29 30.54 7.23 -14.61
CA PHE A 29 30.41 6.37 -13.45
C PHE A 29 31.73 5.62 -13.22
N ARG A 30 32.42 5.88 -12.10
CA ARG A 30 33.46 4.98 -11.59
C ARG A 30 32.83 4.02 -10.59
N ILE A 31 32.77 2.76 -10.99
CA ILE A 31 32.43 1.62 -10.13
C ILE A 31 33.69 1.28 -9.34
N ASN A 32 33.69 1.49 -8.02
CA ASN A 32 34.70 0.92 -7.14
C ASN A 32 34.14 -0.34 -6.47
N ALA A 33 34.83 -1.45 -6.72
CA ALA A 33 34.53 -2.78 -6.23
C ALA A 33 34.62 -2.85 -4.69
N ILE A 34 33.64 -3.53 -4.09
CA ILE A 34 33.64 -3.93 -2.67
C ILE A 34 34.27 -5.33 -2.61
N PRO A 35 35.36 -5.55 -1.86
CA PRO A 35 35.83 -6.89 -1.56
C PRO A 35 35.03 -7.52 -0.42
N SER A 36 34.53 -8.72 -0.68
CA SER A 36 33.90 -9.66 0.24
C SER A 36 34.95 -10.54 0.95
N THR A 37 34.88 -10.67 2.27
CA THR A 37 35.47 -11.79 3.02
C THR A 37 34.70 -12.08 4.32
N SER A 38 33.83 -13.10 4.23
CA SER A 38 33.67 -14.27 5.12
C SER A 38 33.94 -14.20 6.64
N SER A 39 32.85 -14.51 7.37
CA SER A 39 32.66 -15.62 8.32
C SER A 39 33.58 -15.78 9.55
N SER A 40 32.97 -15.80 10.74
CA SER A 40 33.34 -16.71 11.83
C SER A 40 32.19 -16.94 12.82
N SER A 41 32.01 -18.21 13.12
CA SER A 41 30.99 -18.87 13.93
C SER A 41 31.14 -18.59 15.43
N ALA A 42 30.03 -18.49 16.16
CA ALA A 42 30.01 -18.88 17.58
C ALA A 42 28.60 -19.31 18.02
N LEU A 43 28.52 -20.61 18.27
CA LEU A 43 27.46 -21.37 18.92
C LEU A 43 27.36 -20.98 20.40
N ALA A 44 26.18 -20.57 20.86
CA ALA A 44 25.88 -20.49 22.30
C ALA A 44 24.46 -21.03 22.56
N THR A 45 24.41 -22.34 22.78
CA THR A 45 23.29 -23.04 23.41
C THR A 45 23.08 -22.51 24.82
N SER A 46 21.99 -21.78 25.05
CA SER A 46 21.47 -21.50 26.39
C SER A 46 20.23 -22.36 26.63
N VAL A 47 20.47 -23.54 27.20
CA VAL A 47 19.45 -24.36 27.83
C VAL A 47 19.10 -23.69 29.15
N SER A 48 18.06 -22.87 29.18
CA SER A 48 17.48 -22.35 30.42
C SER A 48 16.21 -23.11 30.76
N SER A 49 16.43 -24.29 31.36
CA SER A 49 15.44 -25.02 32.14
C SER A 49 15.12 -24.23 33.42
N ARG A 50 13.91 -23.68 33.53
CA ARG A 50 13.33 -23.27 34.82
C ARG A 50 11.88 -23.77 34.93
N ARG A 51 11.81 -24.96 35.50
CA ARG A 51 10.72 -25.62 36.25
C ARG A 51 9.56 -24.73 36.73
N ASN A 52 8.36 -25.29 36.53
CA ASN A 52 7.24 -25.43 37.46
C ASN A 52 6.64 -24.17 38.09
N PHE A 53 5.43 -23.82 37.64
CA PHE A 53 4.39 -23.34 38.55
C PHE A 53 3.07 -24.03 38.22
N LEU A 54 2.65 -24.89 39.14
CA LEU A 54 1.36 -25.56 39.12
C LEU A 54 0.26 -24.58 39.53
N ALA A 55 -0.93 -24.88 39.00
CA ALA A 55 -2.24 -24.68 39.62
C ALA A 55 -2.73 -23.25 39.83
N VAL A 56 -3.74 -22.86 39.04
CA VAL A 56 -5.00 -22.31 39.58
C VAL A 56 -6.17 -22.82 38.73
N THR A 57 -7.12 -23.42 39.42
CA THR A 57 -8.42 -23.90 38.95
C THR A 57 -9.49 -22.79 39.04
N THR A 58 -10.59 -23.01 38.30
CA THR A 58 -11.95 -22.43 38.43
C THR A 58 -12.24 -21.07 37.78
N ALA A 59 -13.12 -21.06 36.77
CA ALA A 59 -14.50 -20.55 36.86
C ALA A 59 -15.17 -20.63 35.46
N ILE A 60 -16.22 -21.45 35.36
CA ILE A 60 -17.12 -21.52 34.20
C ILE A 60 -18.34 -20.65 34.52
N LEU A 61 -18.86 -19.95 33.50
CA LEU A 61 -20.20 -19.31 33.30
C LEU A 61 -20.08 -17.82 32.87
N PRO A 62 -21.11 -17.20 32.26
CA PRO A 62 -21.93 -17.63 31.11
C PRO A 62 -22.22 -16.45 30.13
N ILE A 63 -22.32 -16.62 28.80
CA ILE A 63 -22.93 -15.56 27.94
C ILE A 63 -23.75 -16.16 26.78
N ALA A 64 -24.96 -15.61 26.65
CA ALA A 64 -25.99 -15.91 25.67
C ALA A 64 -25.52 -15.82 24.20
N ALA A 65 -26.06 -16.72 23.38
CA ALA A 65 -25.92 -16.70 21.94
C ALA A 65 -26.66 -15.50 21.35
N PHE A 66 -25.93 -14.41 21.08
CA PHE A 66 -26.34 -13.42 20.09
C PHE A 66 -25.95 -13.95 18.71
N SER A 67 -26.94 -14.34 17.91
CA SER A 67 -26.77 -14.61 16.49
C SER A 67 -26.53 -13.28 15.76
N ALA A 68 -25.26 -12.89 15.63
CA ALA A 68 -24.84 -11.88 14.66
C ALA A 68 -24.72 -12.55 13.27
N PRO A 69 -25.01 -11.83 12.18
CA PRO A 69 -24.87 -12.36 10.83
C PRO A 69 -23.42 -12.78 10.59
N SER A 70 -23.29 -13.99 10.02
CA SER A 70 -22.04 -14.59 9.56
C SER A 70 -21.40 -13.73 8.46
N MET A 71 -20.67 -12.68 8.84
CA MET A 71 -19.59 -12.17 8.01
C MET A 71 -18.40 -13.10 8.27
N ALA A 72 -17.99 -13.83 7.25
CA ALA A 72 -16.85 -14.73 7.28
C ALA A 72 -15.63 -14.00 7.87
N ALA A 73 -15.36 -14.25 9.15
CA ALA A 73 -14.18 -13.77 9.83
C ALA A 73 -12.98 -14.50 9.23
N TYR A 74 -12.26 -13.80 8.36
CA TYR A 74 -10.96 -14.22 7.88
C TYR A 74 -10.02 -14.24 9.10
N SER A 75 -9.70 -15.43 9.60
CA SER A 75 -8.67 -15.61 10.62
C SER A 75 -7.33 -15.21 10.01
N LEU A 76 -6.83 -14.03 10.38
CA LEU A 76 -5.45 -13.63 10.11
C LEU A 76 -4.60 -14.21 11.24
N ASP A 77 -4.00 -15.37 10.98
CA ASP A 77 -2.98 -15.98 11.83
C ASP A 77 -1.77 -15.04 11.88
N ALA A 78 -1.48 -14.54 13.08
CA ALA A 78 -0.40 -13.59 13.34
C ALA A 78 0.96 -14.29 13.24
N GLY A 79 1.46 -14.46 12.02
CA GLY A 79 2.75 -15.09 11.73
C GLY A 79 2.82 -15.86 10.41
N GLU A 80 1.71 -16.00 9.69
CA GLU A 80 1.65 -16.83 8.50
C GLU A 80 2.35 -16.15 7.30
N LYS A 81 3.37 -16.83 6.75
CA LYS A 81 3.92 -16.52 5.43
C LYS A 81 2.74 -16.42 4.45
N VAL A 82 2.70 -15.39 3.60
CA VAL A 82 1.64 -15.12 2.60
C VAL A 82 1.04 -16.45 2.12
N LYS A 83 -0.11 -16.82 2.68
CA LYS A 83 -0.81 -18.04 2.28
C LYS A 83 -1.28 -17.81 0.86
N LYS A 84 -0.56 -18.40 -0.10
CA LYS A 84 -0.94 -18.30 -1.51
C LYS A 84 -2.36 -18.87 -1.62
N PRO A 85 -3.31 -18.16 -2.23
CA PRO A 85 -4.64 -18.72 -2.43
C PRO A 85 -4.51 -20.03 -3.20
N SER A 86 -5.16 -21.08 -2.72
CA SER A 86 -5.15 -22.38 -3.40
C SER A 86 -6.21 -22.47 -4.50
N SER A 87 -7.21 -21.58 -4.49
CA SER A 87 -8.34 -21.62 -5.41
C SER A 87 -8.70 -20.24 -5.99
N VAL A 88 -9.22 -20.24 -7.21
CA VAL A 88 -9.75 -19.06 -7.91
C VAL A 88 -10.86 -18.33 -7.13
N PRO A 89 -11.86 -19.00 -6.53
CA PRO A 89 -12.91 -18.30 -5.77
C PRO A 89 -12.38 -17.60 -4.51
N GLU A 90 -11.42 -18.22 -3.79
CA GLU A 90 -10.77 -17.56 -2.65
C GLU A 90 -9.93 -16.35 -3.09
N ALA A 91 -9.26 -16.46 -4.23
CA ALA A 91 -8.49 -15.36 -4.81
C ALA A 91 -9.40 -14.18 -5.16
N TYR A 92 -10.55 -14.44 -5.77
CA TYR A 92 -11.54 -13.41 -6.12
C TYR A 92 -12.16 -12.73 -4.88
N ALA A 93 -12.46 -13.50 -3.83
CA ALA A 93 -12.94 -12.94 -2.56
C ALA A 93 -11.91 -11.98 -1.95
N LYS A 94 -10.62 -12.38 -1.92
CA LYS A 94 -9.54 -11.52 -1.41
C LYS A 94 -9.35 -10.27 -2.28
N PHE A 95 -9.43 -10.40 -3.60
CA PHE A 95 -9.37 -9.27 -4.53
C PHE A 95 -10.49 -8.25 -4.28
N THR A 96 -11.72 -8.73 -4.08
CA THR A 96 -12.89 -7.87 -3.80
C THR A 96 -12.73 -7.14 -2.47
N SER A 97 -12.25 -7.83 -1.42
CA SER A 97 -11.93 -7.21 -0.13
C SER A 97 -10.86 -6.12 -0.26
N ALA A 98 -9.78 -6.39 -1.01
CA ALA A 98 -8.72 -5.41 -1.26
C ALA A 98 -9.21 -4.16 -1.99
N ARG A 99 -10.10 -4.33 -2.96
CA ARG A 99 -10.74 -3.21 -3.68
C ARG A 99 -11.62 -2.38 -2.75
N SER A 100 -12.42 -3.03 -1.90
CA SER A 100 -13.24 -2.34 -0.90
C SER A 100 -12.39 -1.58 0.11
N GLU A 101 -11.32 -2.19 0.62
CA GLU A 101 -10.41 -1.57 1.59
C GLU A 101 -9.68 -0.35 0.99
N LEU A 102 -9.27 -0.41 -0.28
CA LEU A 102 -8.72 0.77 -0.97
C LEU A 102 -9.73 1.91 -1.11
N SER A 103 -10.98 1.59 -1.43
CA SER A 103 -12.04 2.61 -1.48
C SER A 103 -12.23 3.27 -0.10
N SER A 104 -12.30 2.49 0.98
CA SER A 104 -12.38 3.01 2.35
C SER A 104 -11.15 3.85 2.70
N THR A 105 -9.95 3.39 2.33
CA THR A 105 -8.69 4.12 2.54
C THR A 105 -8.69 5.49 1.85
N ILE A 106 -9.25 5.58 0.64
CA ILE A 106 -9.39 6.86 -0.08
C ILE A 106 -10.37 7.80 0.62
N GLN A 107 -11.49 7.27 1.15
CA GLN A 107 -12.50 8.07 1.84
C GLN A 107 -12.02 8.58 3.21
N GLU A 108 -11.30 7.75 3.94
CA GLU A 108 -10.80 8.05 5.30
C GLU A 108 -9.36 8.60 5.30
N TYR A 109 -8.82 8.92 4.13
CA TYR A 109 -7.41 9.25 3.95
C TYR A 109 -6.94 10.37 4.89
N ASP A 110 -7.74 11.44 5.02
CA ASP A 110 -7.45 12.59 5.87
C ASP A 110 -7.33 12.22 7.37
N GLN A 111 -7.99 11.15 7.80
CA GLN A 111 -7.84 10.63 9.16
C GLN A 111 -6.58 9.77 9.27
N ILE A 112 -6.28 8.97 8.25
CA ILE A 112 -5.10 8.11 8.20
C ILE A 112 -3.82 8.97 8.26
N THR A 113 -3.76 10.09 7.55
CA THR A 113 -2.59 10.99 7.52
C THR A 113 -2.27 11.60 8.87
N LYS A 114 -3.24 11.71 9.80
CA LYS A 114 -2.99 12.19 11.17
C LYS A 114 -2.09 11.24 11.97
N GLY A 115 -2.11 9.95 11.64
CA GLY A 115 -1.20 8.94 12.19
C GLY A 115 0.20 8.95 11.57
N GLY A 116 0.46 9.82 10.59
CA GLY A 116 1.74 9.95 9.91
C GLY A 116 1.94 8.97 8.75
N GLY A 117 3.13 9.04 8.13
CA GLY A 117 3.51 8.21 6.98
C GLY A 117 3.49 6.70 7.26
N ASP A 118 3.89 6.28 8.47
CA ASP A 118 3.88 4.87 8.85
C ASP A 118 2.45 4.28 8.88
N ASN A 119 1.46 5.09 9.26
CA ASN A 119 0.07 4.65 9.26
C ASN A 119 -0.42 4.35 7.85
N ILE A 120 -0.11 5.21 6.88
CA ILE A 120 -0.43 4.99 5.45
C ILE A 120 0.15 3.64 4.98
N ARG A 121 1.40 3.34 5.33
CA ARG A 121 2.09 2.10 4.94
C ARG A 121 1.44 0.83 5.51
N ARG A 122 0.84 0.92 6.71
CA ARG A 122 0.07 -0.19 7.29
C ARG A 122 -1.22 -0.48 6.53
N TYR A 123 -1.95 0.56 6.12
CA TYR A 123 -3.16 0.40 5.29
C TYR A 123 -2.82 -0.11 3.89
N LEU A 124 -1.69 0.30 3.30
CA LEU A 124 -1.21 -0.24 2.02
C LEU A 124 -0.75 -1.69 2.09
N GLY A 125 -0.57 -2.24 3.30
CA GLY A 125 -0.08 -3.60 3.49
C GLY A 125 1.39 -3.78 3.16
N THR A 126 2.19 -2.71 3.15
CA THR A 126 3.65 -2.81 3.06
C THR A 126 4.29 -3.06 4.42
N VAL A 127 3.59 -2.65 5.50
CA VAL A 127 3.99 -2.88 6.88
C VAL A 127 2.90 -3.67 7.60
N GLY A 128 3.21 -4.90 7.98
CA GLY A 128 2.30 -5.81 8.67
C GLY A 128 1.53 -6.74 7.73
N THR A 129 0.59 -7.49 8.29
CA THR A 129 -0.18 -8.53 7.59
C THR A 129 -1.70 -8.33 7.70
N SER A 130 -2.13 -7.22 8.31
CA SER A 130 -3.54 -6.98 8.66
C SER A 130 -4.40 -6.52 7.49
N SER A 131 -3.82 -5.79 6.54
CA SER A 131 -4.52 -5.27 5.37
C SER A 131 -4.82 -6.38 4.36
N SER A 132 -5.99 -6.34 3.71
CA SER A 132 -6.31 -7.30 2.64
C SER A 132 -5.48 -7.11 1.36
N ILE A 133 -4.86 -5.94 1.19
CA ILE A 133 -3.89 -5.62 0.12
C ILE A 133 -2.59 -6.44 0.26
N PHE A 134 -2.27 -6.89 1.47
CA PHE A 134 -1.06 -7.69 1.72
C PHE A 134 -1.07 -8.99 0.91
N GLY A 135 -0.04 -9.18 0.09
CA GLY A 135 0.11 -10.35 -0.76
C GLY A 135 -0.82 -10.39 -1.98
N LEU A 136 -1.45 -9.27 -2.36
CA LEU A 136 -2.35 -9.21 -3.51
C LEU A 136 -1.67 -9.61 -4.82
N LYS A 137 -0.38 -9.34 -5.00
CA LYS A 137 0.40 -9.77 -6.18
C LYS A 137 0.31 -11.28 -6.45
N ALA A 138 0.26 -12.12 -5.40
CA ALA A 138 0.12 -13.56 -5.58
C ALA A 138 -1.31 -13.95 -6.00
N VAL A 139 -2.31 -13.17 -5.56
CA VAL A 139 -3.73 -13.32 -5.91
C VAL A 139 -3.94 -12.96 -7.39
N LEU A 140 -3.40 -11.82 -7.82
CA LEU A 140 -3.52 -11.34 -9.21
C LEU A 140 -2.95 -12.35 -10.21
N LYS A 141 -1.83 -12.99 -9.88
CA LYS A 141 -1.24 -14.06 -10.72
C LYS A 141 -2.14 -15.28 -10.92
N ILE A 142 -3.03 -15.57 -9.99
CA ILE A 142 -3.99 -16.69 -10.09
C ILE A 142 -5.20 -16.25 -10.92
N LEU A 143 -5.65 -15.01 -10.73
CA LEU A 143 -6.79 -14.44 -11.43
C LEU A 143 -6.50 -14.11 -12.90
N GLN A 144 -5.22 -13.91 -13.25
CA GLN A 144 -4.78 -13.62 -14.61
C GLN A 144 -5.29 -14.66 -15.63
N ASP A 145 -5.30 -15.94 -15.28
CA ASP A 145 -5.75 -17.02 -16.18
C ASP A 145 -7.27 -17.01 -16.41
N SER A 146 -8.03 -16.25 -15.61
CA SER A 146 -9.49 -16.11 -15.68
C SER A 146 -9.93 -14.76 -16.29
N ALA A 147 -8.98 -13.95 -16.79
CA ALA A 147 -9.28 -12.67 -17.42
C ALA A 147 -9.70 -12.84 -18.89
N ASP A 148 -10.69 -12.06 -19.33
CA ASP A 148 -11.16 -11.98 -20.72
C ASP A 148 -10.04 -11.46 -21.65
N ASP A 149 -9.43 -10.33 -21.27
CA ASP A 149 -8.21 -9.81 -21.88
C ASP A 149 -7.02 -9.91 -20.91
N ILE A 150 -6.19 -10.95 -21.11
CA ILE A 150 -4.97 -11.18 -20.32
C ILE A 150 -3.98 -10.01 -20.48
N GLY A 151 -3.89 -9.39 -21.65
CA GLY A 151 -2.96 -8.29 -21.90
C GLY A 151 -3.31 -7.07 -21.06
N ALA A 152 -4.57 -6.62 -21.14
CA ALA A 152 -5.06 -5.52 -20.33
C ALA A 152 -4.97 -5.80 -18.82
N PHE A 153 -5.23 -7.05 -18.40
CA PHE A 153 -5.10 -7.44 -16.99
C PHE A 153 -3.64 -7.36 -16.50
N VAL A 154 -2.69 -7.88 -17.29
CA VAL A 154 -1.27 -7.86 -16.93
C VAL A 154 -0.76 -6.42 -16.85
N ASP A 155 -1.05 -5.60 -17.85
CA ASP A 155 -0.64 -4.18 -17.87
C ASP A 155 -1.19 -3.44 -16.65
N ALA A 156 -2.47 -3.63 -16.33
CA ALA A 156 -3.10 -3.05 -15.14
C ALA A 156 -2.48 -3.59 -13.83
N SER A 157 -2.09 -4.86 -13.77
CA SER A 157 -1.43 -5.45 -12.60
C SER A 157 -0.02 -4.90 -12.38
N GLU A 158 0.72 -4.61 -13.45
CA GLU A 158 2.04 -3.99 -13.39
C GLU A 158 1.97 -2.50 -13.05
N ASP A 159 0.97 -1.79 -13.58
CA ASP A 159 0.66 -0.41 -13.18
C ASP A 159 0.26 -0.32 -11.70
N PHE A 160 -0.52 -1.28 -11.20
CA PHE A 160 -0.86 -1.39 -9.78
C PHE A 160 0.39 -1.55 -8.91
N ASP A 161 1.30 -2.48 -9.27
CA ASP A 161 2.55 -2.70 -8.53
C ASP A 161 3.43 -1.44 -8.52
N ARG A 162 3.53 -0.74 -9.65
CA ARG A 162 4.27 0.53 -9.75
C ARG A 162 3.67 1.61 -8.87
N ALA A 163 2.35 1.76 -8.88
CA ALA A 163 1.64 2.73 -8.04
C ALA A 163 1.79 2.40 -6.55
N LEU A 164 1.71 1.12 -6.16
CA LEU A 164 1.93 0.69 -4.78
C LEU A 164 3.33 1.04 -4.27
N VAL A 165 4.37 0.75 -5.06
CA VAL A 165 5.76 1.09 -4.70
C VAL A 165 5.96 2.60 -4.61
N SER A 166 5.37 3.37 -5.52
CA SER A 166 5.44 4.85 -5.50
C SER A 166 4.73 5.44 -4.27
N ALA A 167 3.55 4.91 -3.94
CA ALA A 167 2.80 5.33 -2.76
C ALA A 167 3.57 5.03 -1.46
N ASP A 168 4.14 3.83 -1.31
CA ASP A 168 4.96 3.46 -0.15
C ASP A 168 6.22 4.31 -0.04
N SER A 169 6.90 4.57 -1.16
CA SER A 169 8.09 5.42 -1.17
C SER A 169 7.77 6.85 -0.73
N SER A 170 6.64 7.40 -1.18
CA SER A 170 6.17 8.72 -0.77
C SER A 170 5.82 8.75 0.72
N ALA A 171 5.08 7.75 1.22
CA ALA A 171 4.70 7.63 2.62
C ALA A 171 5.90 7.39 3.55
N TYR A 172 6.89 6.62 3.11
CA TYR A 172 8.15 6.43 3.85
C TYR A 172 8.95 7.74 3.90
N SER A 173 9.07 8.43 2.78
CA SER A 173 9.81 9.69 2.69
C SER A 173 9.24 10.76 3.61
N SER A 174 7.91 10.84 3.75
CA SER A 174 7.24 11.83 4.59
C SER A 174 7.66 11.75 6.07
N MET A 175 8.11 10.58 6.54
CA MET A 175 8.56 10.36 7.92
C MET A 175 9.90 11.05 8.23
N PHE A 176 10.70 11.36 7.21
CA PHE A 176 12.04 11.95 7.38
C PHE A 176 12.11 13.42 6.99
N VAL A 177 11.00 13.98 6.50
CA VAL A 177 10.92 15.39 6.09
C VAL A 177 11.11 16.32 7.29
N GLU A 178 10.58 15.97 8.46
CA GLU A 178 10.66 16.81 9.66
C GLU A 178 12.11 16.98 10.16
N PHE A 179 13.02 16.06 9.82
CA PHE A 179 14.42 16.09 10.23
C PHE A 179 15.38 16.46 9.09
N SER A 180 14.88 16.68 7.87
CA SER A 180 15.69 17.01 6.71
C SER A 180 15.64 18.52 6.41
N ALA A 181 16.75 19.08 5.94
CA ALA A 181 16.80 20.43 5.38
C ALA A 181 16.15 20.55 3.98
N ALA A 182 15.42 19.52 3.55
CA ALA A 182 14.79 19.44 2.24
C ALA A 182 13.54 20.35 2.19
N LYS A 183 13.32 21.03 1.06
CA LYS A 183 12.25 22.03 0.89
C LYS A 183 10.80 21.48 0.87
N GLY A 184 10.59 20.18 0.98
CA GLY A 184 9.23 19.60 0.92
C GLY A 184 8.54 19.62 2.28
N THR A 185 7.21 19.73 2.29
CA THR A 185 6.42 19.49 3.51
C THR A 185 5.93 18.05 3.55
N LYS A 186 5.51 17.54 4.72
CA LYS A 186 4.95 16.18 4.82
C LYS A 186 3.65 16.04 4.04
N GLU A 187 2.87 17.10 3.96
CA GLU A 187 1.61 17.19 3.24
C GLU A 187 1.82 16.98 1.73
N ASP A 188 2.92 17.46 1.17
CA ASP A 188 3.26 17.24 -0.24
C ASP A 188 3.45 15.75 -0.56
N TYR A 189 4.06 15.00 0.36
CA TYR A 189 4.26 13.55 0.19
C TYR A 189 2.96 12.78 0.40
N TYR A 190 2.09 13.21 1.32
CA TYR A 190 0.76 12.63 1.48
C TYR A 190 -0.11 12.86 0.24
N ALA A 191 -0.06 14.05 -0.35
CA ALA A 191 -0.80 14.33 -1.59
C ALA A 191 -0.33 13.43 -2.74
N LYS A 192 0.99 13.22 -2.88
CA LYS A 192 1.55 12.28 -3.88
C LYS A 192 1.10 10.84 -3.63
N ALA A 193 1.21 10.36 -2.38
CA ALA A 193 0.76 9.03 -2.02
C ALA A 193 -0.74 8.83 -2.32
N LEU A 194 -1.59 9.82 -2.05
CA LEU A 194 -3.02 9.76 -2.38
C LEU A 194 -3.29 9.64 -3.89
N VAL A 195 -2.53 10.34 -4.73
CA VAL A 195 -2.64 10.22 -6.19
C VAL A 195 -2.33 8.79 -6.63
N ASP A 196 -1.26 8.21 -6.09
CA ASP A 196 -0.86 6.84 -6.42
C ASP A 196 -1.89 5.81 -5.91
N ILE A 197 -2.46 6.01 -4.71
CA ILE A 197 -3.54 5.16 -4.18
C ILE A 197 -4.80 5.21 -5.07
N LYS A 198 -5.15 6.39 -5.58
CA LYS A 198 -6.25 6.53 -6.54
C LYS A 198 -5.93 5.81 -7.86
N ASN A 199 -4.68 5.83 -8.30
CA ASN A 199 -4.24 5.07 -9.47
C ASN A 199 -4.31 3.56 -9.22
N MET A 200 -3.93 3.08 -8.03
CA MET A 200 -4.10 1.68 -7.64
C MET A 200 -5.56 1.25 -7.73
N TYR A 201 -6.49 2.05 -7.20
CA TYR A 201 -7.92 1.76 -7.27
C TYR A 201 -8.43 1.67 -8.72
N LYS A 202 -8.00 2.60 -9.59
CA LYS A 202 -8.33 2.54 -11.03
C LYS A 202 -7.80 1.27 -11.70
N CYS A 203 -6.60 0.84 -11.37
CA CYS A 203 -6.04 -0.41 -11.91
C CYS A 203 -6.86 -1.63 -11.46
N LEU A 204 -7.30 -1.66 -10.21
CA LEU A 204 -8.20 -2.72 -9.72
C LEU A 204 -9.57 -2.68 -10.39
N ASP A 205 -10.10 -1.50 -10.71
CA ASP A 205 -11.35 -1.39 -11.47
C ASP A 205 -11.20 -1.95 -12.90
N ILE A 206 -10.08 -1.68 -13.56
CA ILE A 206 -9.77 -2.27 -14.88
C ILE A 206 -9.71 -3.80 -14.75
N MET A 207 -8.91 -4.33 -13.82
CA MET A 207 -8.81 -5.77 -13.57
C MET A 207 -10.17 -6.40 -13.22
N TYR A 208 -11.01 -5.72 -12.45
CA TYR A 208 -12.33 -6.20 -12.09
C TYR A 208 -13.26 -6.33 -13.31
N ASN A 209 -13.17 -5.41 -14.27
CA ASN A 209 -13.96 -5.44 -15.49
C ASN A 209 -13.54 -6.57 -16.44
N GLU A 210 -12.28 -7.01 -16.38
CA GLU A 210 -11.80 -8.15 -17.17
C GLU A 210 -12.18 -9.52 -16.58
N LEU A 211 -12.54 -9.58 -15.29
CA LEU A 211 -12.93 -10.82 -14.59
C LEU A 211 -14.44 -11.11 -14.70
N LYS A 212 -15.02 -10.95 -15.89
CA LYS A 212 -16.49 -11.08 -16.11
C LYS A 212 -17.02 -12.47 -15.80
N GLU A 213 -16.21 -13.51 -15.96
CA GLU A 213 -16.63 -14.90 -15.73
C GLU A 213 -16.83 -15.26 -14.24
N LEU A 214 -16.36 -14.40 -13.33
CA LEU A 214 -16.46 -14.61 -11.88
C LEU A 214 -17.52 -13.72 -11.21
N GLN A 215 -18.28 -12.95 -12.00
CA GLN A 215 -19.42 -12.14 -11.55
C GLN A 215 -20.72 -12.97 -11.56
#